data_AF-A0A933V9G7-F1
#
_entry.id   AF-A0A933V9G7-F1
#
_cell.length_a   1.000
_cell.length_b   1.000
_cell.length_c   1.000
_cell.angle_alpha   90.00
_cell.angle_beta   90.00
_cell.angle_gamma   90.00
#
_symmetry.space_group_name_H-M   'P 1'
#
loop_
_entity.id
_entity.type
_entity.pdbx_description
1 polymer ?
#
loop_
_entity_poly.entity_id
_entity_poly.type
_entity_poly.pdbx_seq_one_letter_code
_entity_poly.pdbx_strand_id
1 'polypeptide(L)'
;MNSQYTFELAEKIANAILYEGYMRYPSQTAASPSQRRWTYGELYPQTYRGVQQGLEACHAQTECLVMGNAQTTLDIKLRFLHLVQRGIGKFIDDPSIEYVNVERLAVGDQVYCVEQEAIERECNYAHLSLTKMMQSFGFSFSSSRSTDTLQEPGGKTLGILTQRCEALAGTIKIMTKPLEDHLFKLSIQVRNRTPLSADPPTHADARLTSFVSTHLLLRVTGGEFISLNNPPAEYRSMTSLCENIRSCPVLIGEPGTHNLMLGSPVVLEDYPQIALGSTNDLLPATKNGDLLKVRMLPDEHVNQTLEQPNALPPEVFQRLNGAAHKLRPARGEP
;
A
#
# COMPACT_ATOMS: atom_id res chain seq x y z
N MET A 1 15.56 -12.87 -21.15
CA MET A 1 14.12 -13.04 -20.85
C MET A 1 13.76 -12.04 -19.77
N ASN A 2 12.80 -11.16 -20.06
CA ASN A 2 12.56 -9.90 -19.35
C ASN A 2 12.15 -10.10 -17.89
N SER A 3 12.77 -9.31 -16.99
CA SER A 3 12.57 -9.22 -15.54
C SER A 3 11.16 -8.80 -15.08
N GLN A 4 10.17 -8.78 -15.97
CA GLN A 4 8.84 -8.20 -15.75
C GLN A 4 7.80 -9.21 -15.22
N TYR A 5 8.10 -10.51 -15.19
CA TYR A 5 7.11 -11.58 -14.98
C TYR A 5 7.15 -12.30 -13.63
N THR A 6 7.97 -11.89 -12.65
CA THR A 6 8.29 -12.79 -11.51
C THR A 6 7.63 -12.49 -10.17
N PHE A 7 6.94 -11.36 -10.04
CA PHE A 7 6.17 -11.04 -8.83
C PHE A 7 4.66 -11.15 -9.02
N GLU A 8 4.17 -11.57 -10.19
CA GLU A 8 2.75 -11.48 -10.55
C GLU A 8 1.79 -12.09 -9.53
N LEU A 9 2.12 -13.27 -8.99
CA LEU A 9 1.28 -13.91 -7.97
C LEU A 9 1.29 -13.13 -6.65
N ALA A 10 2.48 -12.70 -6.21
CA ALA A 10 2.62 -11.92 -4.98
C ALA A 10 1.94 -10.55 -5.09
N GLU A 11 1.96 -9.93 -6.27
CA GLU A 11 1.22 -8.71 -6.57
C GLU A 11 -0.30 -8.93 -6.50
N LYS A 12 -0.81 -10.02 -7.09
CA LYS A 12 -2.24 -10.36 -7.02
C LYS A 12 -2.70 -10.52 -5.56
N ILE A 13 -1.94 -11.25 -4.76
CA ILE A 13 -2.22 -11.45 -3.32
C ILE A 13 -2.16 -10.13 -2.57
N ALA A 14 -1.10 -9.35 -2.76
CA ALA A 14 -0.95 -8.06 -2.10
C ALA A 14 -2.09 -7.09 -2.48
N ASN A 15 -2.49 -7.04 -3.75
CA ASN A 15 -3.59 -6.20 -4.21
C ASN A 15 -4.92 -6.63 -3.61
N ALA A 16 -5.15 -7.94 -3.46
CA ALA A 16 -6.36 -8.49 -2.87
C ALA A 16 -6.52 -8.11 -1.40
N ILE A 17 -5.43 -8.17 -0.64
CA ILE A 17 -5.45 -8.04 0.83
C ILE A 17 -5.25 -6.59 1.26
N LEU A 18 -4.27 -5.90 0.65
CA LEU A 18 -3.75 -4.63 1.19
C LEU A 18 -4.50 -3.41 0.66
N TYR A 19 -5.23 -3.58 -0.44
CA TYR A 19 -6.05 -2.52 -1.03
C TYR A 19 -7.54 -2.71 -0.78
N GLU A 20 -7.94 -3.76 -0.07
CA GLU A 20 -9.34 -4.08 0.22
C GLU A 20 -10.07 -2.89 0.89
N GLY A 21 -9.43 -2.24 1.87
CA GLY A 21 -9.99 -1.06 2.54
C GLY A 21 -10.16 0.17 1.63
N TYR A 22 -9.29 0.35 0.63
CA TYR A 22 -9.44 1.40 -0.39
C TYR A 22 -10.49 1.04 -1.43
N MET A 23 -10.57 -0.24 -1.82
CA MET A 23 -11.54 -0.72 -2.81
C MET A 23 -12.96 -0.79 -2.24
N ARG A 24 -13.13 -1.01 -0.92
CA ARG A 24 -14.43 -0.98 -0.24
C ARG A 24 -15.00 0.43 -0.06
N TYR A 25 -14.16 1.46 0.03
CA TYR A 25 -14.59 2.86 0.18
C TYR A 25 -13.86 3.79 -0.82
N PRO A 26 -14.13 3.66 -2.13
CA PRO A 26 -13.40 4.37 -3.18
C PRO A 26 -13.56 5.89 -3.11
N SER A 27 -14.66 6.39 -2.53
CA SER A 27 -14.93 7.81 -2.33
C SER A 27 -15.19 8.12 -0.86
N GLN A 28 -14.41 9.04 -0.27
CA GLN A 28 -14.85 9.79 0.92
C GLN A 28 -15.40 11.12 0.42
N THR A 29 -16.68 11.37 0.65
CA THR A 29 -17.25 12.72 0.54
C THR A 29 -17.02 13.45 1.86
N ALA A 30 -16.72 14.76 1.81
CA ALA A 30 -16.44 15.58 3.00
C ALA A 30 -17.56 15.56 4.06
N ALA A 31 -18.78 15.15 3.68
CA ALA A 31 -19.97 15.17 4.52
C ALA A 31 -20.16 13.97 5.47
N SER A 32 -19.32 12.92 5.42
CA SER A 32 -19.50 11.73 6.28
C SER A 32 -18.21 11.33 7.02
N PRO A 33 -17.90 11.95 8.16
CA PRO A 33 -16.68 11.70 8.93
C PRO A 33 -16.62 10.31 9.61
N SER A 34 -17.70 9.52 9.55
CA SER A 34 -17.80 8.20 10.21
C SER A 34 -17.22 7.03 9.41
N GLN A 35 -16.84 7.21 8.14
CA GLN A 35 -16.26 6.15 7.31
C GLN A 35 -14.73 6.29 7.22
N ARG A 36 -14.03 5.92 8.30
CA ARG A 36 -12.56 5.77 8.25
C ARG A 36 -12.19 4.65 7.28
N ARG A 37 -11.35 4.96 6.29
CA ARG A 37 -10.69 3.93 5.47
C ARG A 37 -9.70 3.18 6.35
N TRP A 38 -9.95 1.91 6.61
CA TRP A 38 -8.97 1.06 7.27
C TRP A 38 -7.84 0.74 6.31
N THR A 39 -6.64 1.14 6.67
CA THR A 39 -5.44 0.96 5.88
C THR A 39 -4.32 0.50 6.79
N TYR A 40 -3.82 -0.70 6.55
CA TYR A 40 -2.66 -1.25 7.26
C TYR A 40 -1.36 -0.69 6.68
N GLY A 41 -0.25 -0.83 7.40
CA GLY A 41 1.08 -0.48 6.87
C GLY A 41 1.28 1.00 6.56
N GLU A 42 0.59 1.89 7.28
CA GLU A 42 0.82 3.34 7.18
C GLU A 42 2.16 3.74 7.82
N LEU A 43 3.00 4.40 7.03
CA LEU A 43 4.26 4.99 7.45
C LEU A 43 4.20 6.51 7.27
N TYR A 44 4.04 7.22 8.39
CA TYR A 44 3.97 8.68 8.44
C TYR A 44 5.36 9.33 8.35
N PRO A 45 5.45 10.59 7.92
CA PRO A 45 6.68 11.36 8.01
C PRO A 45 7.27 11.36 9.42
N GLN A 46 8.59 11.17 9.53
CA GLN A 46 9.26 11.07 10.83
C GLN A 46 9.07 12.32 11.72
N THR A 47 8.91 13.49 11.11
CA THR A 47 8.73 14.76 11.84
C THR A 47 7.29 14.99 12.31
N TYR A 48 6.33 14.12 11.95
CA TYR A 48 4.95 14.24 12.41
C TYR A 48 4.86 14.05 13.92
N ARG A 49 4.11 14.92 14.62
CA ARG A 49 3.93 14.85 16.08
C ARG A 49 3.43 13.47 16.54
N GLY A 50 2.51 12.86 15.81
CA GLY A 50 2.01 11.51 16.15
C GLY A 50 3.11 10.46 16.17
N VAL A 51 4.13 10.59 15.29
CA VAL A 51 5.31 9.71 15.30
C VAL A 51 6.21 10.01 16.49
N GLN A 52 6.46 11.29 16.79
CA GLN A 52 7.29 11.69 17.93
C GLN A 52 6.69 11.27 19.28
N GLN A 53 5.36 11.18 19.35
CA GLN A 53 4.61 10.70 20.51
C GLN A 53 4.46 9.17 20.56
N GLY A 54 4.98 8.44 19.56
CA GLY A 54 4.88 6.99 19.47
C GLY A 54 3.49 6.46 19.10
N LEU A 55 2.57 7.32 18.67
CA LEU A 55 1.22 6.94 18.23
C LEU A 55 1.23 6.37 16.80
N GLU A 56 2.10 6.91 15.95
CA GLU A 56 2.26 6.50 14.55
C GLU A 56 3.68 6.00 14.28
N ALA A 57 3.86 5.13 13.28
CA ALA A 57 5.19 4.74 12.84
C ALA A 57 5.60 5.50 11.59
N CYS A 58 6.91 5.72 11.47
CA CYS A 58 7.56 6.23 10.27
C CYS A 58 8.38 5.18 9.53
N HIS A 59 8.44 3.95 10.04
CA HIS A 59 9.18 2.86 9.41
C HIS A 59 8.50 1.50 9.62
N ALA A 60 8.81 0.57 8.73
CA ALA A 60 8.53 -0.85 8.86
C ALA A 60 9.85 -1.64 8.75
N GLN A 61 9.90 -2.80 9.38
CA GLN A 61 11.04 -3.71 9.32
C GLN A 61 10.57 -5.13 9.03
N THR A 62 11.18 -5.73 8.01
CA THR A 62 10.96 -7.12 7.60
C THR A 62 12.28 -7.87 7.79
N GLU A 63 12.29 -8.81 8.73
CA GLU A 63 13.39 -9.74 8.94
C GLU A 63 12.97 -11.16 8.56
N CYS A 64 13.80 -11.83 7.76
CA CYS A 64 13.59 -13.21 7.35
C CYS A 64 14.92 -13.95 7.20
N LEU A 65 14.86 -15.28 7.11
CA LEU A 65 16.04 -16.09 6.88
C LEU A 65 16.05 -16.61 5.44
N VAL A 66 17.26 -16.67 4.86
CA VAL A 66 17.51 -17.17 3.51
C VAL A 66 18.62 -18.20 3.56
N MET A 67 18.32 -19.40 3.07
CA MET A 67 19.31 -20.39 2.68
C MET A 67 19.89 -20.01 1.32
N GLY A 68 21.21 -19.96 1.22
CA GLY A 68 21.87 -19.53 -0.02
C GLY A 68 23.38 -19.56 0.07
N ASN A 69 24.03 -18.98 -0.93
CA ASN A 69 25.47 -18.87 -1.05
C ASN A 69 25.85 -17.51 -1.67
N ALA A 70 27.13 -17.34 -2.01
CA ALA A 70 27.63 -16.10 -2.58
C ALA A 70 27.02 -15.74 -3.95
N GLN A 71 26.49 -16.73 -4.68
CA GLN A 71 25.83 -16.57 -5.97
C GLN A 71 24.32 -16.32 -5.84
N THR A 72 23.74 -16.52 -4.66
CA THR A 72 22.33 -16.20 -4.40
C THR A 72 22.10 -14.70 -4.56
N THR A 73 21.05 -14.37 -5.31
CA THR A 73 20.63 -12.98 -5.52
C THR A 73 19.25 -12.73 -4.94
N LEU A 74 19.06 -11.51 -4.41
CA LEU A 74 17.82 -11.02 -3.83
C LEU A 74 17.27 -9.90 -4.72
N ASP A 75 15.98 -10.00 -5.05
CA ASP A 75 15.21 -8.91 -5.62
C ASP A 75 14.16 -8.44 -4.63
N ILE A 76 14.00 -7.13 -4.53
CA ILE A 76 13.05 -6.47 -3.64
C ILE A 76 12.19 -5.53 -4.47
N LYS A 77 10.88 -5.68 -4.36
CA LYS A 77 9.91 -4.70 -4.83
C LYS A 77 9.20 -4.08 -3.62
N LEU A 78 9.48 -2.81 -3.36
CA LEU A 78 8.71 -2.01 -2.41
C LEU A 78 7.48 -1.45 -3.12
N ARG A 79 6.30 -1.64 -2.51
CA ARG A 79 5.03 -1.10 -3.01
C ARG A 79 4.26 -0.40 -1.90
N PHE A 80 3.58 0.67 -2.25
CA PHE A 80 2.68 1.39 -1.37
C PHE A 80 1.71 2.26 -2.18
N LEU A 81 0.64 2.71 -1.52
CA LEU A 81 -0.31 3.67 -2.03
C LEU A 81 0.10 5.09 -1.64
N HIS A 82 0.13 5.96 -2.65
CA HIS A 82 0.33 7.40 -2.52
C HIS A 82 -1.03 8.08 -2.72
N LEU A 83 -1.47 8.80 -1.68
CA LEU A 83 -2.74 9.51 -1.69
C LEU A 83 -2.77 10.67 -2.69
N VAL A 84 -3.89 10.80 -3.38
CA VAL A 84 -4.17 11.87 -4.35
C VAL A 84 -5.40 12.63 -3.89
N GLN A 85 -5.28 13.95 -3.75
CA GLN A 85 -6.43 14.81 -3.51
C GLN A 85 -7.08 15.21 -4.83
N ARG A 86 -8.37 14.92 -4.98
CA ARG A 86 -9.20 15.44 -6.08
C ARG A 86 -10.08 16.57 -5.58
N GLY A 87 -9.77 17.79 -6.03
CA GLY A 87 -10.55 18.99 -5.73
C GLY A 87 -11.41 19.42 -6.93
N ILE A 88 -12.45 20.20 -6.66
CA ILE A 88 -13.32 20.76 -7.70
C ILE A 88 -13.32 22.27 -7.58
N GLY A 89 -13.07 22.94 -8.70
CA GLY A 89 -13.27 24.37 -8.84
C GLY A 89 -14.51 24.66 -9.68
N LYS A 90 -15.38 25.56 -9.23
CA LYS A 90 -16.46 26.13 -10.04
C LYS A 90 -16.03 27.50 -10.54
N PHE A 91 -16.15 27.77 -11.84
CA PHE A 91 -15.87 29.10 -12.37
C PHE A 91 -16.88 30.12 -11.84
N ILE A 92 -16.39 31.33 -11.54
CA ILE A 92 -17.21 32.39 -10.92
C ILE A 92 -18.13 33.01 -11.98
N ASP A 93 -17.57 33.36 -13.14
CA ASP A 93 -18.27 33.96 -14.28
C ASP A 93 -17.95 33.24 -15.60
N ASP A 94 -18.69 33.55 -16.66
CA ASP A 94 -18.44 33.06 -18.03
C ASP A 94 -18.13 34.24 -18.97
N PRO A 95 -16.95 34.32 -19.61
CA PRO A 95 -15.77 33.46 -19.45
C PRO A 95 -14.88 33.94 -18.28
N SER A 96 -14.56 33.06 -17.32
CA SER A 96 -13.57 33.35 -16.27
C SER A 96 -12.51 32.26 -16.16
N ILE A 97 -11.30 32.67 -15.79
CA ILE A 97 -10.20 31.78 -15.38
C ILE A 97 -10.17 31.59 -13.86
N GLU A 98 -10.95 32.39 -13.13
CA GLU A 98 -11.06 32.35 -11.68
C GLU A 98 -12.13 31.35 -11.24
N TYR A 99 -11.76 30.48 -10.32
CA TYR A 99 -12.67 29.47 -9.77
C TYR A 99 -12.65 29.51 -8.25
N VAL A 100 -13.79 29.17 -7.66
CA VAL A 100 -13.91 28.89 -6.23
C VAL A 100 -13.93 27.39 -6.01
N ASN A 101 -13.20 26.90 -4.99
CA ASN A 101 -13.27 25.49 -4.62
C ASN A 101 -14.68 25.18 -4.09
N VAL A 102 -15.28 24.10 -4.59
CA VAL A 102 -16.61 23.63 -4.17
C VAL A 102 -16.56 22.16 -3.80
N GLU A 103 -17.41 21.73 -2.87
CA GLU A 103 -17.47 20.31 -2.47
C GLU A 103 -18.12 19.44 -3.55
N ARG A 104 -19.05 20.01 -4.33
CA ARG A 104 -19.81 19.36 -5.38
C ARG A 104 -20.08 20.30 -6.54
N LEU A 105 -20.04 19.76 -7.77
CA LEU A 105 -20.45 20.47 -8.99
C LEU A 105 -21.21 19.53 -9.91
N ALA A 106 -22.44 19.93 -10.28
CA ALA A 106 -23.21 19.25 -11.32
C ALA A 106 -22.82 19.80 -12.69
N VAL A 107 -22.62 18.89 -13.65
CA VAL A 107 -22.22 19.20 -15.04
C VAL A 107 -23.00 18.25 -15.94
N GLY A 108 -24.05 18.74 -16.59
CA GLY A 108 -25.06 17.89 -17.23
C GLY A 108 -25.66 16.89 -16.24
N ASP A 109 -25.66 15.60 -16.61
CA ASP A 109 -26.21 14.52 -15.77
C ASP A 109 -25.23 13.98 -14.73
N GLN A 110 -23.99 14.48 -14.71
CA GLN A 110 -22.94 14.02 -13.79
C GLN A 110 -22.76 14.98 -12.62
N VAL A 111 -22.50 14.43 -11.43
CA VAL A 111 -22.14 15.21 -10.25
C VAL A 111 -20.74 14.82 -9.80
N TYR A 112 -19.83 15.78 -9.86
CA TYR A 112 -18.48 15.64 -9.34
C TYR A 112 -18.47 16.00 -7.85
N CYS A 113 -17.78 15.20 -7.04
CA CYS A 113 -17.52 15.47 -5.61
C CYS A 113 -16.02 15.58 -5.34
N VAL A 114 -15.63 16.33 -4.30
CA VAL A 114 -14.28 16.26 -3.74
C VAL A 114 -14.04 14.85 -3.22
N GLU A 115 -12.92 14.26 -3.61
CA GLU A 115 -12.58 12.87 -3.28
C GLU A 115 -11.09 12.75 -2.98
N GLN A 116 -10.74 11.72 -2.22
CA GLN A 116 -9.36 11.29 -2.05
C GLN A 116 -9.17 9.96 -2.75
N GLU A 117 -8.28 9.92 -3.73
CA GLU A 117 -7.88 8.70 -4.44
C GLU A 117 -6.52 8.21 -3.91
N ALA A 118 -6.07 7.08 -4.46
CA ALA A 118 -4.72 6.58 -4.25
C ALA A 118 -4.16 6.06 -5.57
N ILE A 119 -2.87 6.31 -5.80
CA ILE A 119 -2.10 5.71 -6.88
C ILE A 119 -1.04 4.80 -6.30
N GLU A 120 -0.70 3.74 -7.02
CA GLU A 120 0.36 2.83 -6.62
C GLU A 120 1.73 3.42 -6.94
N ARG A 121 2.67 3.26 -6.01
CA ARG A 121 4.09 3.56 -6.18
C ARG A 121 4.90 2.31 -5.96
N GLU A 122 5.92 2.15 -6.79
CA GLU A 122 6.82 1.00 -6.75
C GLU A 122 8.28 1.44 -6.80
N CYS A 123 9.14 0.76 -6.05
CA CYS A 123 10.59 0.86 -6.17
C CYS A 123 11.17 -0.55 -6.29
N ASN A 124 11.97 -0.78 -7.33
CA ASN A 124 12.52 -2.09 -7.66
C ASN A 124 14.04 -2.10 -7.43
N TYR A 125 14.52 -3.09 -6.67
CA TYR A 125 15.94 -3.30 -6.39
C TYR A 125 16.28 -4.73 -6.77
N ALA A 126 17.00 -4.90 -7.87
CA ALA A 126 17.27 -6.22 -8.45
C ALA A 126 18.72 -6.67 -8.26
N HIS A 127 18.93 -7.98 -8.27
CA HIS A 127 20.24 -8.64 -8.23
C HIS A 127 21.12 -8.21 -7.07
N LEU A 128 20.52 -7.97 -5.90
CA LEU A 128 21.25 -7.63 -4.68
C LEU A 128 22.00 -8.88 -4.19
N SER A 129 23.29 -8.73 -3.88
CA SER A 129 24.08 -9.83 -3.33
C SER A 129 23.86 -9.98 -1.83
N LEU A 130 23.72 -11.22 -1.36
CA LEU A 130 23.67 -11.54 0.07
C LEU A 130 25.02 -11.31 0.79
N THR A 131 26.13 -11.30 0.05
CA THR A 131 27.46 -11.09 0.64
C THR A 131 27.74 -9.64 1.05
N LYS A 132 26.96 -8.69 0.53
CA LYS A 132 27.03 -7.28 0.94
C LYS A 132 26.29 -7.10 2.27
N MET A 133 27.04 -6.90 3.35
CA MET A 133 26.48 -6.77 4.71
C MET A 133 25.47 -5.62 4.86
N MET A 134 25.65 -4.51 4.14
CA MET A 134 24.74 -3.37 4.19
C MET A 134 24.63 -2.67 2.85
N GLN A 135 23.40 -2.38 2.46
CA GLN A 135 23.05 -1.61 1.26
C GLN A 135 21.94 -0.62 1.63
N SER A 136 21.97 0.59 1.11
CA SER A 136 20.93 1.59 1.37
C SER A 136 20.67 2.43 0.13
N PHE A 137 19.39 2.65 -0.14
CA PHE A 137 18.91 3.38 -1.31
C PHE A 137 17.87 4.41 -0.87
N GLY A 138 17.97 5.62 -1.40
CA GLY A 138 16.91 6.62 -1.33
C GLY A 138 15.98 6.50 -2.52
N PHE A 139 14.73 6.90 -2.35
CA PHE A 139 13.76 7.05 -3.44
C PHE A 139 12.90 8.29 -3.20
N SER A 140 12.40 8.89 -4.27
CA SER A 140 11.53 10.05 -4.18
C SER A 140 10.48 10.06 -5.29
N PHE A 141 9.36 10.71 -5.03
CA PHE A 141 8.35 11.00 -6.05
C PHE A 141 8.03 12.49 -5.96
N SER A 142 8.17 13.20 -7.07
CA SER A 142 7.84 14.62 -7.13
C SER A 142 6.35 14.86 -6.90
N SER A 143 6.03 16.00 -6.26
CA SER A 143 4.65 16.49 -6.21
C SER A 143 4.12 16.68 -7.63
N SER A 144 2.85 16.41 -7.85
CA SER A 144 2.19 16.65 -9.13
C SER A 144 0.87 17.37 -8.93
N ARG A 145 0.52 18.20 -9.91
CA ARG A 145 -0.80 18.84 -9.99
C ARG A 145 -1.27 18.80 -11.43
N SER A 146 -2.48 18.29 -11.65
CA SER A 146 -3.17 18.35 -12.93
C SER A 146 -4.51 19.05 -12.76
N THR A 147 -4.99 19.61 -13.88
CA THR A 147 -6.28 20.29 -13.95
C THR A 147 -6.95 19.91 -15.25
N ASP A 148 -8.17 19.40 -15.18
CA ASP A 148 -9.03 19.09 -16.33
C ASP A 148 -10.27 19.99 -16.29
N THR A 149 -10.70 20.50 -17.44
CA THR A 149 -11.92 21.32 -17.52
C THR A 149 -13.18 20.46 -17.47
N LEU A 150 -14.19 20.90 -16.72
CA LEU A 150 -15.49 20.27 -16.64
C LEU A 150 -16.48 20.99 -17.56
N GLN A 151 -16.91 20.31 -18.62
CA GLN A 151 -17.75 20.87 -19.68
C GLN A 151 -19.11 20.16 -19.76
N GLU A 152 -20.16 20.94 -19.97
CA GLU A 152 -21.50 20.41 -20.23
C GLU A 152 -21.65 19.95 -21.69
N PRO A 153 -22.63 19.07 -21.96
CA PRO A 153 -23.11 18.81 -23.33
C PRO A 153 -23.54 20.14 -23.97
N GLY A 154 -22.76 20.64 -24.92
CA GLY A 154 -22.91 21.98 -25.49
C GLY A 154 -21.66 22.86 -25.42
N GLY A 155 -20.60 22.40 -24.74
CA GLY A 155 -19.27 23.02 -24.76
C GLY A 155 -19.06 24.13 -23.74
N LYS A 156 -20.09 24.47 -22.95
CA LYS A 156 -19.95 25.42 -21.84
C LYS A 156 -19.09 24.80 -20.74
N THR A 157 -18.04 25.51 -20.32
CA THR A 157 -17.16 25.07 -19.23
C THR A 157 -17.68 25.64 -17.92
N LEU A 158 -18.02 24.78 -16.95
CA LEU A 158 -18.57 25.20 -15.66
C LEU A 158 -17.53 25.23 -14.53
N GLY A 159 -16.38 24.61 -14.75
CA GLY A 159 -15.36 24.52 -13.74
C GLY A 159 -14.19 23.64 -14.14
N ILE A 160 -13.45 23.20 -13.12
CA ILE A 160 -12.28 22.36 -13.25
C ILE A 160 -12.28 21.24 -12.22
N LEU A 161 -11.70 20.11 -12.59
CA LEU A 161 -11.26 19.06 -11.71
C LEU A 161 -9.76 19.22 -11.50
N THR A 162 -9.31 19.27 -10.25
CA THR A 162 -7.89 19.30 -9.90
C THR A 162 -7.49 17.98 -9.26
N GLN A 163 -6.32 17.46 -9.62
CA GLN A 163 -5.71 16.33 -8.92
C GLN A 163 -4.35 16.75 -8.40
N ARG A 164 -4.05 16.45 -7.13
CA ARG A 164 -2.79 16.81 -6.48
C ARG A 164 -2.21 15.63 -5.73
N CYS A 165 -0.92 15.38 -5.95
CA CYS A 165 -0.09 14.47 -5.16
C CYS A 165 1.01 15.27 -4.46
N GLU A 166 1.28 14.95 -3.20
CA GLU A 166 2.42 15.55 -2.49
C GLU A 166 3.75 14.95 -2.97
N ALA A 167 4.84 15.65 -2.70
CA ALA A 167 6.15 15.03 -2.86
C ALA A 167 6.32 13.95 -1.77
N LEU A 168 6.93 12.83 -2.12
CA LEU A 168 7.29 11.76 -1.21
C LEU A 168 8.78 11.50 -1.25
N ALA A 169 9.38 11.18 -0.11
CA ALA A 169 10.77 10.74 -0.02
C ALA A 169 10.92 9.63 1.02
N GLY A 170 11.71 8.62 0.70
CA GLY A 170 11.94 7.49 1.59
C GLY A 170 13.31 6.86 1.41
N THR A 171 13.61 5.95 2.32
CA THR A 171 14.83 5.14 2.28
C THR A 171 14.50 3.69 2.50
N ILE A 172 15.15 2.81 1.75
CA ILE A 172 15.24 1.38 2.05
C ILE A 172 16.67 1.06 2.50
N LYS A 173 16.79 0.31 3.59
CA LYS A 173 18.06 -0.19 4.11
C LYS A 173 17.99 -1.70 4.22
N ILE A 174 18.93 -2.39 3.59
CA ILE A 174 19.04 -3.84 3.59
C ILE A 174 20.31 -4.20 4.34
N MET A 175 20.17 -5.05 5.36
CA MET A 175 21.27 -5.62 6.10
C MET A 175 21.24 -7.14 5.92
N THR A 176 22.39 -7.73 5.69
CA THR A 176 22.55 -9.18 5.59
C THR A 176 23.58 -9.63 6.59
N LYS A 177 23.19 -10.56 7.47
CA LYS A 177 24.07 -11.15 8.48
C LYS A 177 24.17 -12.66 8.23
N PRO A 178 25.37 -13.20 7.93
CA PRO A 178 25.55 -14.64 7.93
C PRO A 178 25.34 -15.19 9.34
N LEU A 179 24.53 -16.25 9.45
CA LEU A 179 24.32 -17.01 10.67
C LEU A 179 25.15 -18.31 10.64
N GLU A 180 25.21 -18.96 9.48
CA GLU A 180 25.99 -20.17 9.17
C GLU A 180 26.50 -20.11 7.72
N ASP A 181 27.25 -21.12 7.27
CA ASP A 181 27.91 -21.17 5.94
C ASP A 181 26.94 -20.95 4.77
N HIS A 182 25.68 -21.37 4.92
CA HIS A 182 24.64 -21.25 3.90
C HIS A 182 23.37 -20.56 4.39
N LEU A 183 23.42 -19.87 5.53
CA LEU A 183 22.24 -19.28 6.15
C LEU A 183 22.47 -17.82 6.47
N PHE A 184 21.57 -16.96 6.00
CA PHE A 184 21.65 -15.53 6.17
C PHE A 184 20.37 -15.01 6.80
N LYS A 185 20.52 -14.10 7.77
CA LYS A 185 19.42 -13.23 8.22
C LYS A 185 19.41 -11.97 7.37
N LEU A 186 18.29 -11.71 6.72
CA LEU A 186 18.00 -10.46 6.05
C LEU A 186 17.20 -9.56 6.98
N SER A 187 17.57 -8.28 7.03
CA SER A 187 16.79 -7.23 7.69
C SER A 187 16.58 -6.08 6.71
N ILE A 188 15.33 -5.85 6.31
CA ILE A 188 14.96 -4.82 5.34
C ILE A 188 14.10 -3.79 6.06
N GLN A 189 14.58 -2.55 6.13
CA GLN A 189 13.89 -1.44 6.77
C GLN A 189 13.46 -0.41 5.71
N VAL A 190 12.18 -0.07 5.70
CA VAL A 190 11.61 1.01 4.87
C VAL A 190 11.23 2.15 5.79
N ARG A 191 11.65 3.38 5.46
CA ARG A 191 11.37 4.56 6.28
C ARG A 191 10.87 5.72 5.43
N ASN A 192 9.81 6.36 5.91
CA ASN A 192 9.30 7.61 5.34
C ASN A 192 10.16 8.79 5.85
N ARG A 193 10.78 9.48 4.91
CA ARG A 193 11.66 10.65 5.12
C ARG A 193 11.07 11.93 4.53
N THR A 194 9.81 11.89 4.09
CA THR A 194 9.13 13.02 3.48
C THR A 194 9.12 14.20 4.46
N PRO A 195 9.53 15.40 4.03
CA PRO A 195 9.40 16.59 4.85
C PRO A 195 7.93 17.00 4.95
N LEU A 196 7.52 17.50 6.11
CA LEU A 196 6.20 18.10 6.29
C LEU A 196 6.30 19.60 5.97
N SER A 197 5.45 20.07 5.04
CA SER A 197 5.45 21.46 4.60
C SER A 197 4.61 22.40 5.47
N ALA A 198 3.66 21.87 6.24
CA ALA A 198 2.76 22.64 7.11
C ALA A 198 3.29 22.72 8.55
N ASP A 199 3.04 23.83 9.24
CA ASP A 199 3.41 24.04 10.64
C ASP A 199 2.28 24.71 11.47
N PRO A 200 1.66 24.01 12.45
CA PRO A 200 1.77 22.57 12.68
C PRO A 200 0.95 21.79 11.62
N PRO A 201 1.47 20.65 11.12
CA PRO A 201 0.73 19.82 10.17
C PRO A 201 -0.45 19.13 10.85
N THR A 202 -1.62 19.13 10.21
CA THR A 202 -2.76 18.33 10.68
C THR A 202 -2.51 16.84 10.41
N HIS A 203 -3.32 15.97 11.02
CA HIS A 203 -3.32 14.54 10.69
C HIS A 203 -3.58 14.30 9.20
N ALA A 204 -4.51 15.06 8.60
CA ALA A 204 -4.83 14.94 7.18
C ALA A 204 -3.61 15.31 6.31
N ASP A 205 -2.93 16.41 6.63
CA ASP A 205 -1.71 16.85 5.91
C ASP A 205 -0.61 15.79 6.01
N ALA A 206 -0.36 15.28 7.22
CA ALA A 206 0.65 14.25 7.43
C ALA A 206 0.35 12.98 6.65
N ARG A 207 -0.93 12.59 6.58
CA ARG A 207 -1.37 11.39 5.87
C ARG A 207 -1.17 11.49 4.36
N LEU A 208 -1.34 12.67 3.74
CA LEU A 208 -1.09 12.86 2.30
C LEU A 208 0.38 12.60 1.93
N THR A 209 1.28 12.81 2.87
CA THR A 209 2.71 12.53 2.75
C THR A 209 3.13 11.17 3.35
N SER A 210 2.17 10.29 3.67
CA SER A 210 2.42 8.94 4.20
C SER A 210 2.55 7.90 3.10
N PHE A 211 3.29 6.82 3.37
CA PHE A 211 3.22 5.60 2.57
C PHE A 211 2.08 4.76 3.13
N VAL A 212 1.04 4.52 2.35
CA VAL A 212 -0.13 3.77 2.82
C VAL A 212 -0.10 2.35 2.27
N SER A 213 -0.51 1.34 3.05
CA SER A 213 -0.47 -0.07 2.61
C SER A 213 0.94 -0.49 2.19
N THR A 214 1.97 -0.04 2.92
CA THR A 214 3.38 -0.33 2.60
C THR A 214 3.67 -1.81 2.78
N HIS A 215 4.24 -2.43 1.75
CA HIS A 215 4.63 -3.84 1.77
C HIS A 215 5.85 -4.10 0.87
N LEU A 216 6.49 -5.24 1.10
CA LEU A 216 7.65 -5.70 0.33
C LEU A 216 7.33 -7.02 -0.35
N LEU A 217 7.67 -7.14 -1.63
CA LEU A 217 7.78 -8.43 -2.32
C LEU A 217 9.25 -8.77 -2.44
N LEU A 218 9.61 -9.96 -1.97
CA LEU A 218 10.98 -10.45 -1.93
C LEU A 218 11.08 -11.70 -2.80
N ARG A 219 12.14 -11.78 -3.60
CA ARG A 219 12.48 -12.96 -4.40
C ARG A 219 13.93 -13.31 -4.20
N VAL A 220 14.21 -14.60 -4.03
CA VAL A 220 15.59 -15.13 -4.10
C VAL A 220 15.75 -16.00 -5.32
N THR A 221 16.92 -15.91 -5.97
CA THR A 221 17.33 -16.80 -7.06
C THR A 221 18.60 -17.53 -6.64
N GLY A 222 18.59 -18.87 -6.76
CA GLY A 222 19.68 -19.72 -6.28
C GLY A 222 19.73 -19.82 -4.74
N GLY A 223 18.58 -19.73 -4.08
CA GLY A 223 18.40 -19.83 -2.64
C GLY A 223 16.92 -19.96 -2.28
N GLU A 224 16.64 -20.09 -0.99
CA GLU A 224 15.30 -20.36 -0.46
C GLU A 224 15.06 -19.58 0.84
N PHE A 225 13.89 -18.97 0.98
CA PHE A 225 13.41 -18.41 2.23
C PHE A 225 12.98 -19.53 3.18
N ILE A 226 13.20 -19.31 4.47
CA ILE A 226 12.67 -20.17 5.52
C ILE A 226 11.37 -19.56 6.02
N SER A 227 10.32 -20.39 6.13
CA SER A 227 9.05 -19.98 6.73
C SER A 227 9.24 -19.52 8.18
N LEU A 228 8.66 -18.36 8.52
CA LEU A 228 8.56 -17.90 9.91
C LEU A 228 7.28 -18.40 10.60
N ASN A 229 6.23 -18.68 9.82
CA ASN A 229 4.95 -19.20 10.33
C ASN A 229 5.06 -20.67 10.74
N ASN A 230 5.77 -21.46 9.94
CA ASN A 230 5.96 -22.90 10.11
C ASN A 230 7.45 -23.24 9.97
N PRO A 231 8.31 -22.76 10.88
CA PRO A 231 9.75 -22.95 10.75
C PRO A 231 10.12 -24.43 10.92
N PRO A 232 10.98 -24.99 10.04
CA PRO A 232 11.59 -26.29 10.25
C PRO A 232 12.29 -26.36 11.61
N ALA A 233 12.33 -27.55 12.22
CA ALA A 233 12.81 -27.73 13.59
C ALA A 233 14.24 -27.20 13.81
N GLU A 234 15.11 -27.38 12.82
CA GLU A 234 16.50 -26.93 12.83
C GLU A 234 16.64 -25.39 12.87
N TYR A 235 15.71 -24.65 12.29
CA TYR A 235 15.79 -23.18 12.20
C TYR A 235 14.91 -22.45 13.21
N ARG A 236 14.09 -23.16 14.00
CA ARG A 236 13.12 -22.56 14.93
C ARG A 236 13.74 -21.55 15.91
N SER A 237 14.93 -21.85 16.43
CA SER A 237 15.64 -20.94 17.34
C SER A 237 16.19 -19.69 16.65
N MET A 238 16.45 -19.76 15.35
CA MET A 238 16.96 -18.62 14.58
C MET A 238 15.82 -17.76 14.05
N THR A 239 14.72 -18.37 13.61
CA THR A 239 13.53 -17.65 13.16
C THR A 239 12.86 -16.88 14.29
N SER A 240 12.92 -17.37 15.54
CA SER A 240 12.42 -16.66 16.71
C SER A 240 13.20 -15.40 17.06
N LEU A 241 14.42 -15.23 16.52
CA LEU A 241 15.22 -14.01 16.65
C LEU A 241 14.93 -12.97 15.57
N CYS A 242 13.99 -13.23 14.65
CA CYS A 242 13.54 -12.24 13.67
C CYS A 242 12.56 -11.26 14.31
N GLU A 243 12.91 -9.98 14.28
CA GLU A 243 12.12 -8.88 14.81
C GLU A 243 11.47 -8.13 13.64
N ASN A 244 10.20 -8.43 13.43
CA ASN A 244 9.40 -7.77 12.41
C ASN A 244 8.56 -6.63 13.03
N ILE A 245 8.60 -5.46 12.41
CA ILE A 245 7.87 -4.26 12.87
C ILE A 245 6.93 -3.83 11.75
N ARG A 246 5.61 -3.89 12.02
CA ARG A 246 4.56 -3.61 11.04
C ARG A 246 4.73 -4.43 9.74
N SER A 247 5.26 -5.64 9.89
CA SER A 247 5.46 -6.59 8.81
C SER A 247 5.30 -8.01 9.35
N CYS A 248 4.77 -8.90 8.52
CA CYS A 248 4.53 -10.30 8.74
C CYS A 248 5.03 -11.01 7.48
N PRO A 249 6.29 -11.49 7.47
CA PRO A 249 6.84 -12.17 6.31
C PRO A 249 6.15 -13.52 6.10
N VAL A 250 5.60 -13.74 4.92
CA VAL A 250 4.92 -15.00 4.54
C VAL A 250 5.40 -15.50 3.19
N LEU A 251 5.50 -16.82 3.05
CA LEU A 251 5.83 -17.43 1.76
C LEU A 251 4.66 -17.27 0.78
N ILE A 252 4.99 -17.07 -0.49
CA ILE A 252 4.04 -16.90 -1.58
C ILE A 252 4.34 -17.93 -2.67
N GLY A 253 3.29 -18.50 -3.26
CA GLY A 253 3.45 -19.52 -4.31
C GLY A 253 2.58 -20.73 -4.06
N GLU A 254 2.92 -21.81 -4.74
CA GLU A 254 2.40 -23.12 -4.41
C GLU A 254 3.09 -23.65 -3.16
N PRO A 255 2.39 -24.37 -2.27
CA PRO A 255 3.00 -25.03 -1.13
C PRO A 255 4.24 -25.84 -1.52
N GLY A 256 5.34 -25.64 -0.80
CA GLY A 256 6.64 -26.26 -1.08
C GLY A 256 7.58 -25.39 -1.93
N THR A 257 7.10 -24.27 -2.49
CA THR A 257 7.97 -23.25 -3.09
C THR A 257 8.49 -22.28 -2.03
N HIS A 258 9.75 -21.87 -2.13
CA HIS A 258 10.43 -21.08 -1.09
C HIS A 258 11.16 -19.86 -1.65
N ASN A 259 10.95 -19.50 -2.91
CA ASN A 259 11.72 -18.44 -3.57
C ASN A 259 11.03 -17.06 -3.53
N LEU A 260 9.78 -16.98 -3.08
CA LEU A 260 9.01 -15.73 -3.00
C LEU A 260 8.43 -15.54 -1.59
N MET A 261 8.48 -14.28 -1.13
CA MET A 261 7.98 -13.88 0.17
C MET A 261 7.32 -12.50 0.09
N LEU A 262 6.23 -12.32 0.84
CA LEU A 262 5.55 -11.04 1.04
C LEU A 262 5.79 -10.58 2.47
N GLY A 263 6.41 -9.40 2.64
CA GLY A 263 6.41 -8.67 3.90
C GLY A 263 5.08 -7.95 4.07
N SER A 264 4.07 -8.66 4.58
CA SER A 264 2.69 -8.17 4.69
C SER A 264 2.52 -7.27 5.92
N PRO A 265 1.85 -6.11 5.86
CA PRO A 265 1.52 -5.33 7.06
C PRO A 265 0.37 -5.91 7.88
N VAL A 266 -0.17 -7.07 7.48
CA VAL A 266 -1.18 -7.85 8.21
C VAL A 266 -0.73 -9.29 8.37
N VAL A 267 -1.19 -9.96 9.44
CA VAL A 267 -0.87 -11.35 9.72
C VAL A 267 -1.57 -12.27 8.70
N LEU A 268 -0.79 -13.13 8.05
CA LEU A 268 -1.24 -14.11 7.06
C LEU A 268 -0.57 -15.46 7.34
N GLU A 269 -1.21 -16.54 6.90
CA GLU A 269 -0.54 -17.84 6.77
C GLU A 269 0.36 -17.86 5.53
N ASP A 270 1.30 -18.81 5.48
CA ASP A 270 2.06 -19.06 4.25
C ASP A 270 1.16 -19.57 3.14
N TYR A 271 1.56 -19.26 1.90
CA TYR A 271 0.82 -19.61 0.69
C TYR A 271 -0.64 -19.12 0.71
N PRO A 272 -0.88 -17.85 1.07
CA PRO A 272 -2.23 -17.32 1.18
C PRO A 272 -2.94 -17.43 -0.16
N GLN A 273 -4.12 -18.04 -0.13
CA GLN A 273 -4.96 -18.23 -1.30
C GLN A 273 -5.98 -17.11 -1.39
N ILE A 274 -6.21 -16.65 -2.61
CA ILE A 274 -7.25 -15.68 -2.90
C ILE A 274 -8.52 -16.47 -3.22
N ALA A 275 -9.43 -16.64 -2.25
CA ALA A 275 -10.66 -17.39 -2.50
C ALA A 275 -11.68 -16.54 -3.25
N LEU A 276 -12.12 -17.00 -4.42
CA LEU A 276 -13.27 -16.46 -5.14
C LEU A 276 -14.54 -16.60 -4.27
N GLY A 277 -15.10 -15.48 -3.81
CA GLY A 277 -16.27 -15.48 -2.97
C GLY A 277 -17.50 -15.96 -3.73
N SER A 278 -18.32 -16.77 -3.05
CA SER A 278 -19.67 -17.13 -3.51
C SER A 278 -20.59 -15.91 -3.43
N THR A 279 -21.55 -15.85 -4.35
CA THR A 279 -22.51 -14.78 -4.64
C THR A 279 -23.43 -14.33 -3.49
N ASN A 280 -23.35 -14.91 -2.29
CA ASN A 280 -24.28 -14.64 -1.19
C ASN A 280 -23.78 -13.69 -0.09
N ASP A 281 -22.51 -13.28 -0.10
CA ASP A 281 -21.98 -12.22 0.77
C ASP A 281 -21.55 -11.04 -0.10
N LEU A 282 -22.48 -10.13 -0.37
CA LEU A 282 -22.27 -8.97 -1.26
C LEU A 282 -21.17 -8.05 -0.70
N LEU A 283 -19.99 -8.06 -1.32
CA LEU A 283 -18.98 -6.99 -1.24
C LEU A 283 -18.78 -6.43 -2.65
N PRO A 284 -18.45 -5.13 -2.85
CA PRO A 284 -18.31 -4.58 -4.18
C PRO A 284 -17.07 -5.18 -4.85
N ALA A 285 -17.28 -5.72 -6.05
CA ALA A 285 -16.28 -6.38 -6.85
C ALA A 285 -15.09 -5.46 -7.21
N THR A 286 -13.89 -6.02 -7.21
CA THR A 286 -12.78 -5.45 -7.98
C THR A 286 -13.12 -5.55 -9.48
N LYS A 287 -12.40 -4.84 -10.35
CA LYS A 287 -12.66 -4.77 -11.81
C LYS A 287 -12.83 -6.14 -12.52
N ASN A 288 -12.48 -7.24 -11.88
CA ASN A 288 -12.60 -8.59 -12.41
C ASN A 288 -13.73 -9.43 -11.75
N GLY A 289 -14.63 -8.85 -10.96
CA GLY A 289 -15.81 -9.58 -10.47
C GLY A 289 -15.57 -10.53 -9.30
N ASP A 290 -14.32 -10.78 -8.94
CA ASP A 290 -13.97 -11.78 -7.94
C ASP A 290 -13.92 -11.17 -6.53
N LEU A 291 -14.84 -11.63 -5.67
CA LEU A 291 -14.81 -11.46 -4.21
C LEU A 291 -13.60 -12.22 -3.66
N LEU A 292 -12.80 -11.64 -2.76
CA LEU A 292 -11.58 -12.29 -2.28
C LEU A 292 -11.66 -12.50 -0.77
N LYS A 293 -11.86 -13.74 -0.32
CA LYS A 293 -11.72 -14.10 1.11
C LYS A 293 -10.29 -14.55 1.35
N VAL A 294 -9.58 -13.85 2.25
CA VAL A 294 -8.29 -14.30 2.80
C VAL A 294 -8.46 -14.53 4.29
N ARG A 295 -8.00 -15.69 4.78
CA ARG A 295 -8.09 -16.04 6.19
C ARG A 295 -7.03 -15.24 6.96
N MET A 296 -7.46 -14.19 7.65
CA MET A 296 -6.63 -13.49 8.64
C MET A 296 -6.60 -14.31 9.94
N LEU A 297 -5.43 -14.48 10.53
CA LEU A 297 -5.29 -15.13 11.82
C LEU A 297 -5.62 -14.13 12.96
N PRO A 298 -6.21 -14.60 14.08
CA PRO A 298 -6.37 -13.77 15.27
C PRO A 298 -5.00 -13.38 15.82
N ASP A 299 -4.90 -12.13 16.25
CA ASP A 299 -3.64 -11.48 16.63
C ASP A 299 -3.35 -11.71 18.13
N GLU A 300 -2.38 -12.56 18.48
CA GLU A 300 -1.93 -12.75 19.88
C GLU A 300 -0.66 -11.93 20.21
N HIS A 301 -0.03 -11.29 19.23
CA HIS A 301 1.30 -10.66 19.40
C HIS A 301 1.40 -9.20 18.92
N VAL A 302 0.36 -8.62 18.34
CA VAL A 302 0.28 -7.15 18.18
C VAL A 302 -0.49 -6.59 19.38
N ASN A 303 0.23 -5.93 20.30
CA ASN A 303 -0.36 -5.10 21.35
C ASN A 303 -1.05 -3.87 20.72
N GLN A 304 -2.23 -4.06 20.13
CA GLN A 304 -3.19 -3.02 19.81
C GLN A 304 -4.58 -3.56 20.14
N THR A 305 -5.24 -2.94 21.12
CA THR A 305 -6.65 -3.20 21.44
C THR A 305 -7.48 -2.85 20.20
N LEU A 306 -7.96 -3.86 19.47
CA LEU A 306 -8.74 -3.70 18.24
C LEU A 306 -10.20 -4.11 18.52
N GLU A 307 -11.12 -3.14 18.53
CA GLU A 307 -12.56 -3.41 18.47
C GLU A 307 -12.93 -3.89 17.06
N GLN A 308 -13.65 -5.01 16.97
CA GLN A 308 -14.17 -5.55 15.72
C GLN A 308 -15.36 -4.72 15.19
N PRO A 309 -15.54 -4.55 13.87
CA PRO A 309 -16.66 -3.78 13.32
C PRO A 309 -17.95 -4.60 13.24
N ASN A 310 -19.07 -4.00 13.68
CA ASN A 310 -20.43 -4.44 13.37
C ASN A 310 -20.69 -4.41 11.84
N ALA A 311 -21.45 -5.39 11.34
CA ALA A 311 -21.85 -5.47 9.93
C ALA A 311 -22.71 -4.27 9.49
N LEU A 312 -22.49 -3.77 8.26
CA LEU A 312 -23.25 -2.66 7.69
C LEU A 312 -24.59 -3.12 7.07
N PRO A 313 -25.66 -2.31 7.12
CA PRO A 313 -26.97 -2.65 6.55
C PRO A 313 -26.96 -2.75 5.01
N PRO A 314 -27.77 -3.65 4.41
CA PRO A 314 -27.81 -3.93 2.97
C PRO A 314 -28.14 -2.73 2.05
N GLU A 315 -28.81 -1.71 2.57
CA GLU A 315 -29.35 -0.59 1.78
C GLU A 315 -28.27 0.35 1.23
N VAL A 316 -27.04 0.30 1.78
CA VAL A 316 -25.90 1.11 1.31
C VAL A 316 -25.32 0.58 -0.02
N PHE A 317 -25.52 -0.71 -0.33
CA PHE A 317 -24.91 -1.36 -1.50
C PHE A 317 -25.46 -0.90 -2.85
N GLN A 318 -26.75 -0.53 -2.94
CA GLN A 318 -27.37 -0.17 -4.23
C GLN A 318 -26.92 1.18 -4.80
N ARG A 319 -26.32 2.06 -3.98
CA ARG A 319 -25.86 3.39 -4.42
C ARG A 319 -24.41 3.42 -4.92
N LEU A 320 -23.64 2.34 -4.74
CA LEU A 320 -22.20 2.30 -5.02
C LEU A 320 -21.82 1.87 -6.46
N ASN A 321 -22.78 1.35 -7.24
CA ASN A 321 -22.52 0.79 -8.57
C ASN A 321 -22.23 1.81 -9.69
N GLY A 322 -22.29 3.12 -9.40
CA GLY A 322 -22.04 4.18 -10.40
C GLY A 322 -20.64 4.82 -10.38
N ALA A 323 -19.80 4.56 -9.36
CA ALA A 323 -18.62 5.40 -9.06
C ALA A 323 -17.26 4.67 -9.12
N ALA A 324 -17.20 3.42 -9.59
CA ALA A 324 -15.95 2.66 -9.64
C ALA A 324 -15.05 3.06 -10.84
N HIS A 325 -14.29 4.15 -10.70
CA HIS A 325 -13.26 4.52 -11.68
C HIS A 325 -11.83 4.31 -11.15
N LYS A 326 -11.26 3.21 -11.66
CA LYS A 326 -9.84 2.93 -11.99
C LYS A 326 -8.74 3.48 -11.05
N LEU A 327 -8.28 2.64 -10.10
CA LEU A 327 -6.85 2.58 -9.77
C LEU A 327 -6.06 2.44 -11.10
N ARG A 328 -5.22 3.42 -11.41
CA ARG A 328 -4.33 3.41 -12.57
C ARG A 328 -2.90 3.17 -12.06
N PRO A 329 -2.15 2.22 -12.63
CA PRO A 329 -0.70 2.18 -12.40
C PRO A 329 -0.11 3.45 -13.01
N ALA A 330 0.40 4.35 -12.17
CA ALA A 330 1.22 5.45 -12.62
C ALA A 330 2.65 4.93 -12.78
N ARG A 331 3.12 4.72 -14.01
CA ARG A 331 4.54 4.50 -14.30
C ARG A 331 5.27 5.85 -14.16
N GLY A 332 5.46 6.29 -12.93
CA GLY A 332 6.48 7.28 -12.61
C GLY A 332 7.70 6.54 -12.12
N GLU A 333 8.80 6.57 -12.87
CA GLU A 333 10.08 6.06 -12.39
C GLU A 333 10.52 6.89 -11.17
N PRO A 334 11.01 6.24 -10.09
CA PRO A 334 11.50 6.90 -8.89
C PRO A 334 12.81 7.68 -9.09
#